data_AF-A0A7S2FJ98-F1
#
_entry.id   AF-A0A7S2FJ98-F1
#
_cell.length_a   1.000
_cell.length_b   1.000
_cell.length_c   1.000
_cell.angle_alpha   90.00
_cell.angle_beta   90.00
_cell.angle_gamma   90.00
#
_symmetry.space_group_name_H-M   'P 1'
#
loop_
_entity.id
_entity.type
_entity.pdbx_description
1 polymer ?
#
loop_
_entity_poly.entity_id
_entity_poly.type
_entity_poly.pdbx_seq_one_letter_code
_entity_poly.pdbx_strand_id
1 'polypeptide(L)'
;HDWQSEAMSARKYKINAEERFYKQEYCGCAYSLRDVNAYRQRQGQPPVRIGTADVYSDPVADSMEESPQAVAAFFEDDRGEVMEEWRRERMMSKLYKSRRKGTNAVDDENW
;
A
#
# COMPACT_ATOMS: atom_id res chain seq x y z
N HIS A 1 12.06 26.71 13.37
CA HIS A 1 10.72 26.08 13.32
C HIS A 1 10.95 24.58 13.46
N ASP A 2 10.48 24.00 14.55
CA ASP A 2 10.68 22.58 14.89
C ASP A 2 9.46 21.76 14.45
N TRP A 3 9.52 21.30 13.20
CA TRP A 3 8.48 20.51 12.57
C TRP A 3 8.51 19.03 12.97
N GLN A 4 9.58 18.59 13.65
CA GLN A 4 9.77 17.21 14.10
C GLN A 4 9.16 16.96 15.49
N SER A 5 8.68 18.01 16.16
CA SER A 5 8.03 17.88 17.47
C SER A 5 6.75 17.06 17.43
N GLU A 6 6.50 16.27 18.48
CA GLU A 6 5.28 15.46 18.61
C GLU A 6 4.00 16.31 18.52
N ALA A 7 4.05 17.55 19.05
CA ALA A 7 2.95 18.49 18.97
C ALA A 7 2.60 18.88 17.52
N MET A 8 3.59 18.98 16.63
CA MET A 8 3.34 19.25 15.21
C MET A 8 2.80 18.03 14.49
N SER A 9 3.30 16.83 14.80
CA SER A 9 2.77 15.56 14.27
C SER A 9 1.31 15.34 14.69
N ALA A 10 0.94 15.66 15.94
CA ALA A 10 -0.45 15.59 16.40
C ALA A 10 -1.38 16.58 15.67
N ARG A 11 -0.87 17.76 15.31
CA ARG A 11 -1.64 18.79 14.61
C ARG A 11 -2.07 18.36 13.20
N LYS A 12 -1.27 17.53 12.50
CA LYS A 12 -1.63 16.91 11.21
C LYS A 12 -2.98 16.21 11.31
N TYR A 13 -3.13 15.30 12.25
CA TYR A 13 -4.34 14.47 12.39
C TYR A 13 -5.57 15.31 12.73
N LYS A 14 -5.40 16.33 13.57
CA LYS A 14 -6.47 17.26 13.91
C LYS A 14 -7.00 17.99 12.67
N ILE A 15 -6.11 18.61 11.89
CA ILE A 15 -6.49 19.33 10.67
C ILE A 15 -7.12 18.36 9.67
N ASN A 16 -6.55 17.16 9.52
CA ASN A 16 -7.07 16.19 8.56
C ASN A 16 -8.48 15.72 8.88
N ALA A 17 -8.79 15.47 10.16
CA ALA A 17 -10.12 15.05 10.58
C ALA A 17 -11.14 16.20 10.50
N GLU A 18 -10.73 17.43 10.83
CA GLU A 18 -11.59 18.63 10.72
C GLU A 18 -11.99 18.89 9.25
N GLU A 19 -11.05 18.80 8.32
CA GLU A 19 -11.28 19.04 6.89
C GLU A 19 -11.74 17.79 6.12
N ARG A 20 -11.83 16.63 6.78
CA ARG A 20 -12.18 15.34 6.18
C ARG A 20 -11.34 15.02 4.94
N PHE A 21 -10.03 15.20 5.02
CA PHE A 21 -9.14 14.83 3.93
C PHE A 21 -9.18 13.31 3.69
N TYR A 22 -8.92 12.91 2.45
CA TYR A 22 -8.78 11.50 2.10
C TYR A 22 -7.47 10.93 2.66
N LYS A 23 -7.54 9.71 3.19
CA LYS A 23 -6.37 8.90 3.54
C LYS A 23 -5.67 8.46 2.25
N GLN A 24 -4.34 8.46 2.26
CA GLN A 24 -3.55 8.05 1.09
C GLN A 24 -3.36 6.53 1.10
N GLU A 25 -4.04 5.84 0.18
CA GLU A 25 -3.89 4.39 0.00
C GLU A 25 -2.75 4.01 -0.98
N TYR A 26 -2.33 4.95 -1.82
CA TYR A 26 -1.25 4.79 -2.82
C TYR A 26 -0.66 6.17 -3.17
N CYS A 27 0.56 6.20 -3.73
CA CYS A 27 1.28 7.47 -3.96
C CYS A 27 0.82 8.29 -5.18
N GLY A 28 -0.27 7.88 -5.83
CA GLY A 28 -0.79 8.53 -7.04
C GLY A 28 -0.23 8.02 -8.38
N CYS A 29 0.71 7.06 -8.37
CA CYS A 29 1.24 6.46 -9.59
C CYS A 29 0.62 5.08 -9.87
N ALA A 30 0.52 4.72 -11.15
CA ALA A 30 -0.05 3.44 -11.59
C ALA A 30 0.69 2.22 -11.01
N TYR A 31 2.02 2.33 -10.83
CA TYR A 31 2.82 1.24 -10.24
C TYR A 31 2.47 1.01 -8.77
N SER A 32 2.32 2.08 -7.99
CA SER A 32 1.95 1.97 -6.57
C SER A 32 0.56 1.38 -6.42
N LEU A 33 -0.40 1.78 -7.26
CA LEU A 33 -1.74 1.19 -7.25
C LEU A 33 -1.71 -0.31 -7.54
N ARG A 34 -0.98 -0.72 -8.58
CA ARG A 34 -0.81 -2.13 -8.96
C ARG A 34 -0.21 -2.96 -7.82
N ASP A 35 0.88 -2.47 -7.25
CA ASP A 35 1.64 -3.23 -6.24
C ASP A 35 0.84 -3.32 -4.92
N VAL A 36 0.11 -2.26 -4.55
CA VAL A 36 -0.82 -2.25 -3.41
C VAL A 36 -1.98 -3.22 -3.64
N ASN A 37 -2.60 -3.22 -4.83
CA ASN A 37 -3.70 -4.14 -5.13
C ASN A 37 -3.25 -5.61 -5.12
N ALA A 38 -2.03 -5.90 -5.63
CA ALA A 38 -1.46 -7.24 -5.56
C ALA A 38 -1.18 -7.68 -4.11
N TYR A 39 -0.73 -6.76 -3.24
CA TYR A 39 -0.59 -7.05 -1.81
C TYR A 39 -1.95 -7.33 -1.16
N ARG A 40 -2.95 -6.48 -1.40
CA ARG A 40 -4.31 -6.65 -0.87
C ARG A 40 -4.95 -7.96 -1.30
N GLN A 41 -4.82 -8.33 -2.57
CA GLN A 41 -5.33 -9.61 -3.09
C GLN A 41 -4.73 -10.81 -2.36
N ARG A 42 -3.42 -10.80 -2.07
CA ARG A 42 -2.75 -11.87 -1.31
C ARG A 42 -3.24 -11.97 0.13
N GLN A 43 -3.57 -10.84 0.74
CA GLN A 43 -4.14 -10.74 2.08
C GLN A 43 -5.66 -10.99 2.12
N GLY A 44 -6.29 -11.29 0.98
CA GLY A 44 -7.74 -11.45 0.88
C GLY A 44 -8.54 -10.15 1.06
N GLN A 45 -7.88 -9.00 0.92
CA GLN A 45 -8.50 -7.68 0.99
C GLN A 45 -9.00 -7.22 -0.38
N PRO A 46 -10.08 -6.42 -0.44
CA PRO A 46 -10.56 -5.86 -1.70
C PRO A 46 -9.54 -4.88 -2.31
N PRO A 47 -9.51 -4.73 -3.64
CA PRO A 47 -8.65 -3.75 -4.30
C PRO A 47 -9.05 -2.32 -3.97
N VAL A 48 -8.10 -1.39 -4.11
CA VAL A 48 -8.35 0.05 -3.97
C VAL A 48 -9.35 0.51 -5.00
N ARG A 49 -10.37 1.25 -4.55
CA ARG A 49 -11.36 1.88 -5.43
C ARG A 49 -11.16 3.39 -5.43
N ILE A 50 -10.80 3.91 -6.60
CA ILE A 50 -10.57 5.35 -6.78
C ILE A 50 -11.90 6.10 -6.56
N GLY A 51 -11.86 7.14 -5.74
CA GLY A 51 -13.03 7.99 -5.45
C GLY A 51 -13.91 7.52 -4.29
N THR A 52 -13.59 6.37 -3.67
CA THR A 52 -14.25 5.89 -2.44
C THR A 52 -13.26 5.69 -1.30
N ALA A 53 -12.21 6.51 -1.25
CA ALA A 53 -11.17 6.40 -0.25
C ALA A 53 -11.68 6.78 1.15
N ASP A 54 -11.09 6.16 2.17
CA ASP A 54 -11.35 6.50 3.56
C ASP A 54 -10.98 7.96 3.85
N VAL A 55 -11.70 8.60 4.78
CA VAL A 55 -11.43 9.96 5.23
C VAL A 55 -10.93 9.94 6.67
N TYR A 56 -10.06 10.89 7.01
CA TYR A 56 -9.71 11.14 8.41
C TYR A 56 -10.97 11.58 9.17
N SER A 57 -11.16 11.06 10.38
CA SER A 57 -12.38 11.31 11.15
C SER A 57 -12.15 11.40 12.65
N ASP A 58 -11.22 10.60 13.19
CA ASP A 58 -10.82 10.62 14.58
C ASP A 58 -9.30 10.81 14.66
N PRO A 59 -8.82 11.99 15.11
CA PRO A 59 -7.39 12.27 15.19
C PRO A 59 -6.61 11.26 16.04
N VAL A 60 -7.22 10.69 17.08
CA VAL A 60 -6.54 9.76 17.99
C VAL A 60 -6.45 8.38 17.34
N ALA A 61 -7.56 7.87 16.81
CA ALA A 61 -7.56 6.59 16.12
C ALA A 61 -6.65 6.61 14.88
N ASP A 62 -6.76 7.66 14.06
CA ASP A 62 -5.95 7.83 12.84
C ASP A 62 -4.45 7.92 13.18
N SER A 63 -4.09 8.54 14.31
CA SER A 63 -2.70 8.58 14.78
C SER A 63 -2.20 7.23 15.29
N MET A 64 -3.08 6.39 15.85
CA MET A 64 -2.72 5.06 16.34
C MET A 64 -2.50 4.07 15.19
N GLU A 65 -3.30 4.17 14.12
CA GLU A 65 -3.12 3.40 12.89
C GLU A 65 -1.72 3.62 12.27
N GLU A 66 -1.24 4.87 12.29
CA GLU A 66 0.10 5.24 11.80
C GLU A 66 1.18 5.22 12.89
N SER A 67 0.94 4.54 14.03
CA SER A 67 1.89 4.54 15.14
C SER A 67 3.21 3.81 14.79
N PRO A 68 4.34 4.20 15.40
CA PRO A 68 5.61 3.48 15.22
C PRO A 68 5.52 1.99 15.54
N GLN A 69 4.64 1.61 16.47
CA GLN A 69 4.37 0.22 16.83
C GLN A 69 3.63 -0.52 15.72
N ALA A 70 2.63 0.10 15.09
CA ALA A 70 1.94 -0.48 13.94
C ALA A 70 2.90 -0.67 12.75
N VAL A 71 3.76 0.32 12.51
CA VAL A 71 4.81 0.25 11.49
C VAL A 71 5.81 -0.87 11.81
N ALA A 72 6.25 -0.97 13.05
CA ALA A 72 7.16 -2.04 13.47
C ALA A 72 6.52 -3.42 13.24
N ALA A 73 5.29 -3.64 13.69
CA ALA A 73 4.56 -4.89 13.53
C ALA A 73 4.43 -5.30 12.05
N PHE A 74 4.15 -4.34 11.16
CA PHE A 74 4.13 -4.59 9.71
C PHE A 74 5.48 -5.14 9.20
N PHE A 75 6.59 -4.52 9.60
CA PHE A 75 7.92 -4.99 9.20
C PHE A 75 8.34 -6.30 9.87
N GLU A 76 7.76 -6.65 11.02
CA GLU A 76 8.01 -7.93 11.69
C GLU A 76 7.33 -9.10 10.96
N ASP A 77 6.12 -8.89 10.47
CA ASP A 77 5.34 -9.85 9.66
C ASP A 77 5.98 -10.08 8.28
N ASP A 78 6.57 -9.04 7.68
CA ASP A 78 7.26 -9.12 6.39
C ASP A 78 8.70 -9.70 6.46
N ARG A 79 9.12 -10.27 7.60
CA ARG A 79 10.48 -10.85 7.81
C ARG A 79 10.75 -12.17 7.07
N GLY A 80 10.24 -12.32 5.85
CA GLY A 80 11.00 -13.04 4.82
C GLY A 80 10.44 -14.38 4.34
N GLU A 81 9.19 -14.73 4.60
CA GLU A 81 8.58 -15.91 3.95
C GLU A 81 8.49 -15.72 2.42
N VAL A 82 8.29 -14.49 1.96
CA VAL A 82 8.05 -14.14 0.55
C VAL A 82 9.34 -14.06 -0.30
N MET A 83 10.52 -13.87 0.33
CA MET A 83 11.79 -13.68 -0.39
C MET A 83 12.45 -14.99 -0.87
N GLU A 84 12.08 -16.13 -0.30
CA GLU A 84 12.47 -17.47 -0.77
C GLU A 84 11.63 -17.90 -1.99
N GLU A 85 10.33 -17.59 -1.98
CA GLU A 85 9.40 -17.88 -3.09
C GLU A 85 9.67 -17.01 -4.31
N TRP A 86 9.82 -15.69 -4.13
CA TRP A 86 10.20 -14.78 -5.23
C TRP A 86 11.55 -15.12 -5.86
N ARG A 87 12.50 -15.64 -5.07
CA ARG A 87 13.79 -16.12 -5.59
C ARG A 87 13.61 -17.37 -6.48
N ARG A 88 12.69 -18.28 -6.13
CA ARG A 88 12.28 -19.42 -6.97
C ARG A 88 11.51 -18.97 -8.22
N GLU A 89 10.58 -18.03 -8.11
CA GLU A 89 9.84 -17.48 -9.26
C GLU A 89 10.74 -16.72 -10.24
N ARG A 90 11.72 -15.95 -9.78
CA ARG A 90 12.72 -15.31 -10.65
C ARG A 90 13.60 -16.33 -11.38
N MET A 91 13.82 -17.50 -10.78
CA MET A 91 14.47 -18.64 -11.43
C MET A 91 13.58 -19.24 -12.54
N MET A 92 12.26 -19.31 -12.33
CA MET A 92 11.27 -19.70 -13.34
C MET A 92 11.08 -18.64 -14.45
N SER A 93 11.24 -17.35 -14.14
CA SER A 93 11.26 -16.24 -15.12
C SER A 93 12.47 -16.31 -16.07
N LYS A 94 13.61 -16.88 -15.62
CA LYS A 94 14.73 -17.19 -16.52
C LYS A 94 14.41 -18.34 -17.49
N LEU A 95 13.58 -19.31 -17.09
CA LEU A 95 13.01 -20.35 -17.98
C LEU A 95 11.98 -19.77 -18.96
N TYR A 96 11.23 -18.75 -18.54
CA TYR A 96 10.19 -18.06 -19.34
C TYR A 96 10.68 -16.87 -20.19
N LYS A 97 12.00 -16.69 -20.34
CA LYS A 97 12.59 -15.64 -21.19
C LYS A 97 12.76 -16.05 -22.65
N SER A 98 12.46 -17.29 -22.99
CA SER A 98 12.40 -17.76 -24.38
C SER A 98 10.96 -18.12 -24.70
N ARG A 99 10.40 -17.59 -25.79
CA ARG A 99 9.08 -17.97 -26.37
C ARG A 99 7.88 -17.51 -25.51
N ARG A 100 7.29 -16.33 -25.72
CA ARG A 100 6.50 -16.06 -26.93
C ARG A 100 6.20 -14.56 -27.08
N LYS A 101 6.55 -14.05 -28.26
CA LYS A 101 6.00 -12.85 -28.90
C LYS A 101 4.50 -13.08 -29.14
N GLY A 102 3.68 -12.10 -28.77
CA GLY A 102 2.32 -11.89 -29.28
C GLY A 102 1.22 -12.77 -28.67
N THR A 103 0.26 -12.15 -27.99
CA THR A 103 -1.19 -12.18 -28.27
C THR A 103 -1.88 -11.20 -27.34
N ASN A 104 -2.85 -10.46 -27.88
CA ASN A 104 -3.69 -9.50 -27.16
C ASN A 104 -4.38 -10.16 -25.96
N ALA A 105 -4.02 -9.75 -24.75
CA ALA A 105 -4.86 -9.85 -23.57
C ALA A 105 -4.93 -8.44 -23.01
N VAL A 106 -6.02 -7.74 -23.32
CA VAL A 106 -6.42 -6.56 -22.57
C VAL A 106 -7.04 -7.14 -21.31
N ASP A 107 -6.34 -7.04 -20.18
CA ASP A 107 -6.93 -7.37 -18.89
C ASP A 107 -7.98 -6.29 -18.58
N ASP A 108 -9.25 -6.61 -18.88
CA ASP A 108 -10.41 -5.74 -18.66
C ASP A 108 -10.69 -5.45 -17.17
N GLU A 109 -9.95 -6.08 -16.26
CA GLU A 109 -10.06 -5.88 -14.80
C GLU A 109 -8.94 -5.02 -14.19
N ASN A 110 -8.15 -4.32 -15.03
CA ASN A 110 -7.15 -3.36 -14.56
C ASN A 110 -7.66 -1.91 -14.61
N TRP A 111 -8.72 -1.65 -13.84
CA TRP A 111 -9.24 -0.32 -13.47
C TRP A 111 -9.62 -0.31 -11.99
#